data_AF-A0A957DL82-F1
#
_entry.id   AF-A0A957DL82-F1
#
_cell.length_a   1.000
_cell.length_b   1.000
_cell.length_c   1.000
_cell.angle_alpha   90.00
_cell.angle_beta   90.00
_cell.angle_gamma   90.00
#
_symmetry.space_group_name_H-M   'P 1'
#
loop_
_entity.id
_entity.type
_entity.pdbx_description
1 polymer ?
#
loop_
_entity_poly.entity_id
_entity_poly.type
_entity_poly.pdbx_seq_one_letter_code
_entity_poly.pdbx_strand_id
1 'polypeptide(L)'
;MLIEITAPNAQLVNSDFAPPAEPITRLSLTLLMAYIHNYTPKRLADCRLIGANHIRRIAQLINFAGENKPSIRQNKPVASHLALLQAARFLETTGHYLVLQPTVTNWLHATSEAQLKKLLTLLANTNIWSATLASMGLQDTITIDYTHFLQQSLQRQQKATVTNEAETTELPAIWQETEHQNIWRLSLPKNLPLWLHFDIRQLGDWTQIDSLTCTPLTIATSVQRGYGLDTIQWLLEIATQKPLPEEKAIQLRQWCRRTKTYQLRAVHLLSTTHEEKMAELLRNKQLRHRVIEQIAPRHAVVSPDFIPYLNTYLTKQQYPKINRHPLPAPVETAPGISWLANRILIDLGQFVPLPFSPPNGFLEHLENQLEDTQKSSLEAIASIFIKNLHDAIRGRDTFLPAQCPPSSATLQIIRSAIAKEQTLNINYKAISESKPSQRRIQPLHLEQRGNLYYLHAYCYRSEMNLTFRLDRIKKVNLET
;
A
#
# COMPACT_ATOMS: atom_id res chain seq x y z
N MET A 1 27.34 65.51 -8.56
CA MET A 1 26.64 64.27 -8.93
C MET A 1 27.70 63.19 -9.13
N LEU A 2 28.10 62.53 -8.04
CA LEU A 2 29.14 61.50 -7.99
C LEU A 2 28.45 60.24 -7.48
N ILE A 3 28.55 59.16 -8.25
CA ILE A 3 27.94 57.86 -7.94
C ILE A 3 28.99 57.05 -7.16
N GLU A 4 28.78 56.90 -5.86
CA GLU A 4 29.55 55.96 -5.03
C GLU A 4 29.11 54.52 -5.32
N ILE A 5 30.02 53.74 -5.88
CA ILE A 5 29.87 52.29 -6.05
C ILE A 5 30.34 51.65 -4.75
N THR A 6 29.40 51.26 -3.90
CA THR A 6 29.66 50.44 -2.71
C THR A 6 29.73 48.97 -3.12
N ALA A 7 30.92 48.36 -2.98
CA ALA A 7 31.12 46.94 -3.20
C ALA A 7 30.38 46.10 -2.12
N PRO A 8 29.79 44.95 -2.47
CA PRO A 8 29.14 44.08 -1.49
C PRO A 8 30.21 43.40 -0.63
N ASN A 9 30.09 43.63 0.68
CA ASN A 9 30.91 43.01 1.71
C ASN A 9 30.58 41.51 1.78
N ALA A 10 31.27 40.70 0.97
CA ALA A 10 31.17 39.25 1.01
C ALA A 10 31.87 38.74 2.29
N GLN A 11 31.13 38.70 3.39
CA GLN A 11 31.47 37.86 4.52
C GLN A 11 31.43 36.41 4.04
N LEU A 12 32.61 35.87 3.72
CA LEU A 12 32.87 34.44 3.72
C LEU A 12 32.60 33.95 5.15
N VAL A 13 31.34 33.62 5.43
CA VAL A 13 30.97 32.79 6.56
C VAL A 13 31.74 31.49 6.35
N ASN A 14 32.80 31.30 7.14
CA ASN A 14 33.41 30.00 7.34
C ASN A 14 32.26 29.04 7.61
N SER A 15 31.93 28.21 6.62
CA SER A 15 31.07 27.06 6.82
C SER A 15 31.91 26.11 7.66
N ASP A 16 31.91 26.41 8.96
CA ASP A 16 32.60 25.69 10.01
C ASP A 16 32.39 24.21 9.78
N PHE A 17 33.49 23.46 9.87
CA PHE A 17 33.54 22.01 9.84
C PHE A 17 32.51 21.44 10.83
N ALA A 18 31.28 21.24 10.36
CA ALA A 18 30.26 20.56 11.13
C ALA A 18 30.87 19.18 11.45
N PRO A 19 30.97 18.79 12.73
CA PRO A 19 31.53 17.51 13.09
C PRO A 19 30.84 16.42 12.27
N PRO A 20 31.59 15.43 11.74
CA PRO A 20 31.01 14.40 10.90
C PRO A 20 29.84 13.76 11.65
N ALA A 21 28.67 13.72 11.01
CA ALA A 21 27.45 13.18 11.60
C ALA A 21 27.74 11.81 12.23
N GLU A 22 27.38 11.64 13.50
CA GLU A 22 27.64 10.38 14.21
C GLU A 22 27.06 9.21 13.42
N PRO A 23 27.86 8.18 13.09
CA PRO A 23 27.48 7.13 12.15
C PRO A 23 26.27 6.32 12.60
N ILE A 24 26.07 6.19 13.91
CA ILE A 24 24.99 5.43 14.52
C ILE A 24 24.70 6.00 15.90
N THR A 25 23.42 6.23 16.20
CA THR A 25 22.93 6.72 17.49
C THR A 25 21.75 5.88 17.92
N ARG A 26 21.38 5.93 19.21
CA ARG A 26 20.16 5.27 19.67
C ARG A 26 18.91 5.83 18.98
N LEU A 27 18.86 7.15 18.80
CA LEU A 27 17.76 7.82 18.12
C LEU A 27 17.66 7.39 16.65
N SER A 28 18.78 7.31 15.93
CA SER A 28 18.76 6.92 14.51
C SER A 28 18.33 5.46 14.31
N LEU A 29 18.66 4.55 15.24
CA LEU A 29 18.12 3.20 15.29
C LEU A 29 16.61 3.18 15.58
N THR A 30 16.14 3.97 16.54
CA THR A 30 14.72 4.13 16.85
C THR A 30 13.92 4.64 15.65
N LEU A 31 14.44 5.65 14.95
CA LEU A 31 13.83 6.20 13.75
C LEU A 31 13.76 5.14 12.63
N LEU A 32 14.82 4.37 12.41
CA LEU A 32 14.78 3.26 11.45
C LEU A 32 13.76 2.19 11.84
N MET A 33 13.68 1.79 13.11
CA MET A 33 12.69 0.82 13.56
C MET A 33 11.28 1.35 13.31
N ALA A 34 11.00 2.58 13.73
CA ALA A 34 9.71 3.19 13.49
C ALA A 34 9.38 3.26 11.98
N TYR A 35 10.38 3.44 11.11
CA TYR A 35 10.19 3.49 9.66
C TYR A 35 9.80 2.12 9.12
N ILE A 36 10.50 1.07 9.56
CA ILE A 36 10.22 -0.31 9.19
C ILE A 36 8.83 -0.72 9.67
N HIS A 37 8.44 -0.33 10.88
CA HIS A 37 7.10 -0.58 11.41
C HIS A 37 6.00 0.14 10.60
N ASN A 38 6.23 1.42 10.26
CA ASN A 38 5.29 2.25 9.51
C ASN A 38 5.11 1.74 8.07
N TYR A 39 6.20 1.45 7.37
CA TYR A 39 6.16 1.18 5.93
C TYR A 39 6.22 -0.30 5.56
N THR A 40 6.61 -1.19 6.48
CA THR A 40 6.77 -2.65 6.25
C THR A 40 7.44 -2.94 4.90
N PRO A 41 8.66 -2.43 4.68
CA PRO A 41 9.30 -2.50 3.37
C PRO A 41 9.47 -3.96 2.93
N LYS A 42 9.18 -4.20 1.65
CA LYS A 42 9.37 -5.53 1.06
C LYS A 42 10.86 -5.87 0.99
N ARG A 43 11.19 -7.08 1.40
CA ARG A 43 12.50 -7.69 1.22
C ARG A 43 12.71 -7.98 -0.25
N LEU A 44 13.77 -7.40 -0.83
CA LEU A 44 14.22 -7.76 -2.16
C LEU A 44 15.09 -9.01 -2.13
N ALA A 45 15.01 -9.82 -3.19
CA ALA A 45 15.97 -10.90 -3.44
C ALA A 45 17.40 -10.35 -3.65
N ASP A 46 18.39 -11.23 -3.70
CA ASP A 46 19.77 -10.92 -4.07
C ASP A 46 20.53 -9.97 -3.14
N CYS A 47 20.37 -10.10 -1.83
CA CYS A 47 21.09 -9.28 -0.83
C CYS A 47 20.83 -7.75 -0.91
N ARG A 48 19.88 -7.28 -1.73
CA ARG A 48 19.53 -5.85 -1.83
C ARG A 48 18.75 -5.37 -0.60
N LEU A 49 18.14 -6.31 0.13
CA LEU A 49 17.35 -6.13 1.36
C LEU A 49 16.12 -5.24 1.20
N ILE A 50 16.25 -3.98 0.80
CA ILE A 50 15.15 -3.03 0.63
C ILE A 50 15.31 -2.22 -0.66
N GLY A 51 14.20 -1.73 -1.21
CA GLY A 51 14.22 -0.93 -2.43
C GLY A 51 14.92 0.42 -2.27
N ALA A 52 15.50 0.93 -3.38
CA ALA A 52 16.24 2.20 -3.42
C ALA A 52 15.47 3.39 -2.83
N ASN A 53 14.15 3.45 -3.03
CA ASN A 53 13.30 4.50 -2.45
C ASN A 53 13.27 4.45 -0.92
N HIS A 54 13.24 3.26 -0.32
CA HIS A 54 13.31 3.10 1.13
C HIS A 54 14.69 3.47 1.65
N ILE A 55 15.77 3.04 0.96
CA ILE A 55 17.15 3.40 1.33
C ILE A 55 17.33 4.91 1.37
N ARG A 56 16.86 5.64 0.35
CA ARG A 56 16.94 7.10 0.29
C ARG A 56 16.17 7.77 1.42
N ARG A 57 14.94 7.34 1.68
CA ARG A 57 14.12 7.88 2.78
C ARG A 57 14.72 7.59 4.14
N ILE A 58 15.24 6.39 4.37
CA ILE A 58 15.93 6.04 5.60
C ILE A 58 17.19 6.89 5.75
N ALA A 59 18.03 6.99 4.72
CA ALA A 59 19.24 7.80 4.77
C ALA A 59 18.95 9.27 5.11
N GLN A 60 17.91 9.87 4.51
CA GLN A 60 17.44 11.22 4.86
C GLN A 60 17.01 11.32 6.32
N LEU A 61 16.23 10.33 6.79
CA LEU A 61 15.72 10.27 8.15
C LEU A 61 16.82 10.14 9.21
N ILE A 62 17.91 9.43 8.91
CA ILE A 62 19.06 9.30 9.82
C ILE A 62 20.14 10.37 9.58
N ASN A 63 19.82 11.45 8.86
CA ASN A 63 20.68 12.60 8.55
C ASN A 63 21.91 12.32 7.66
N PHE A 64 21.82 11.33 6.77
CA PHE A 64 22.85 10.98 5.78
C PHE A 64 22.42 11.33 4.34
N ALA A 65 21.75 12.47 4.17
CA ALA A 65 21.12 12.88 2.91
C ALA A 65 22.09 13.09 1.72
N GLY A 66 23.41 13.15 1.96
CA GLY A 66 24.43 13.35 0.91
C GLY A 66 24.66 12.13 0.01
N GLU A 67 24.19 10.94 0.37
CA GLU A 67 24.46 9.71 -0.37
C GLU A 67 23.20 9.21 -1.10
N ASN A 68 22.93 9.73 -2.31
CA ASN A 68 21.87 9.24 -3.20
C ASN A 68 22.26 7.88 -3.85
N LYS A 69 22.68 6.93 -3.01
CA LYS A 69 23.18 5.63 -3.43
C LYS A 69 22.01 4.63 -3.45
N PRO A 70 21.75 3.96 -4.58
CA PRO A 70 20.53 3.15 -4.76
C PRO A 70 20.55 1.82 -4.01
N SER A 71 21.70 1.37 -3.51
CA SER A 71 21.85 0.07 -2.86
C SER A 71 22.37 0.17 -1.44
N ILE A 72 21.97 -0.78 -0.60
CA ILE A 72 22.40 -0.85 0.80
C ILE A 72 23.93 -1.00 0.91
N ARG A 73 24.56 -1.76 0.00
CA ARG A 73 26.02 -1.97 -0.03
C ARG A 73 26.81 -0.70 -0.28
N GLN A 74 26.19 0.29 -0.89
CA GLN A 74 26.81 1.58 -1.19
C GLN A 74 26.58 2.60 -0.06
N ASN A 75 25.53 2.42 0.76
CA ASN A 75 25.17 3.29 1.87
C ASN A 75 25.57 2.67 3.23
N LYS A 76 26.83 2.86 3.63
CA LYS A 76 27.40 2.29 4.86
C LYS A 76 26.59 2.60 6.13
N PRO A 77 26.11 3.85 6.35
CA PRO A 77 25.26 4.15 7.51
C PRO A 77 23.98 3.32 7.54
N VAL A 78 23.23 3.26 6.44
CA VAL A 78 21.98 2.46 6.42
C VAL A 78 22.27 0.97 6.58
N ALA A 79 23.33 0.48 5.96
CA ALA A 79 23.78 -0.91 6.10
C ALA A 79 24.11 -1.27 7.55
N SER A 80 24.87 -0.43 8.26
CA SER A 80 25.28 -0.70 9.64
C SER A 80 24.09 -0.68 10.60
N HIS A 81 23.13 0.23 10.40
CA HIS A 81 21.90 0.24 11.21
C HIS A 81 21.09 -1.04 11.02
N LEU A 82 20.83 -1.46 9.78
CA LEU A 82 20.08 -2.68 9.50
C LEU A 82 20.80 -3.94 10.03
N ALA A 83 22.13 -4.02 9.85
CA ALA A 83 22.94 -5.10 10.39
C ALA A 83 22.88 -5.15 11.93
N LEU A 84 22.93 -4.00 12.60
CA LEU A 84 22.87 -3.94 14.06
C LEU A 84 21.48 -4.31 14.60
N LEU A 85 20.40 -3.89 13.93
CA LEU A 85 19.04 -4.32 14.27
C LEU A 85 18.85 -5.84 14.10
N GLN A 86 19.39 -6.41 13.02
CA GLN A 86 19.36 -7.86 12.78
C GLN A 86 20.17 -8.63 13.83
N ALA A 87 21.41 -8.19 14.12
CA ALA A 87 22.26 -8.81 15.15
C ALA A 87 21.62 -8.76 16.54
N ALA A 88 20.90 -7.67 16.85
CA ALA A 88 20.17 -7.50 18.10
C ALA A 88 18.86 -8.30 18.20
N ARG A 89 18.50 -9.02 17.12
CA ARG A 89 17.21 -9.70 16.95
C ARG A 89 16.01 -8.76 17.11
N PHE A 90 16.16 -7.52 16.67
CA PHE A 90 15.08 -6.54 16.58
C PHE A 90 14.36 -6.62 15.24
N LEU A 91 15.03 -7.16 14.23
CA LEU A 91 14.54 -7.30 12.88
C LEU A 91 14.59 -8.77 12.48
N GLU A 92 13.53 -9.25 11.82
CA GLU A 92 13.51 -10.55 11.17
C GLU A 92 12.86 -10.44 9.79
N THR A 93 13.19 -11.39 8.92
CA THR A 93 12.60 -11.50 7.60
C THR A 93 11.50 -12.56 7.62
N THR A 94 10.23 -12.14 7.57
CA THR A 94 9.09 -13.06 7.46
C THR A 94 8.58 -13.03 6.02
N GLY A 95 8.92 -14.08 5.24
CA GLY A 95 8.63 -14.11 3.81
C GLY A 95 9.31 -12.97 3.06
N HIS A 96 8.50 -12.11 2.41
CA HIS A 96 8.97 -10.96 1.64
C HIS A 96 8.96 -9.65 2.42
N TYR A 97 8.93 -9.65 3.75
CA TYR A 97 8.82 -8.43 4.55
C TYR A 97 9.85 -8.38 5.67
N LEU A 98 10.29 -7.16 5.96
CA LEU A 98 11.03 -6.83 7.17
C LEU A 98 10.05 -6.56 8.31
N VAL A 99 10.15 -7.35 9.38
CA VAL A 99 9.23 -7.30 10.53
C VAL A 99 10.03 -7.06 11.80
N LEU A 100 9.56 -6.12 12.62
CA LEU A 100 10.15 -5.89 13.93
C LEU A 100 9.72 -6.97 14.92
N GLN A 101 10.66 -7.38 15.77
CA GLN A 101 10.44 -8.37 16.81
C GLN A 101 9.93 -7.72 18.10
N PRO A 102 9.14 -8.44 18.93
CA PRO A 102 8.64 -7.92 20.21
C PRO A 102 9.76 -7.48 21.19
N THR A 103 10.98 -7.99 21.01
CA THR A 103 12.16 -7.62 21.80
C THR A 103 12.55 -6.15 21.66
N VAL A 104 12.06 -5.46 20.62
CA VAL A 104 12.26 -4.01 20.40
C VAL A 104 11.66 -3.21 21.55
N THR A 105 10.46 -3.57 22.02
CA THR A 105 9.78 -2.84 23.11
C THR A 105 10.64 -2.82 24.37
N ASN A 106 11.21 -3.97 24.76
CA ASN A 106 12.10 -4.04 25.93
C ASN A 106 13.34 -3.15 25.79
N TRP A 107 13.87 -3.02 24.57
CA TRP A 107 15.02 -2.13 24.33
C TRP A 107 14.62 -0.66 24.34
N LEU A 108 13.48 -0.28 23.75
CA LEU A 108 12.99 1.10 23.72
C LEU A 108 12.71 1.66 25.12
N HIS A 109 12.29 0.82 26.06
CA HIS A 109 12.06 1.18 27.46
C HIS A 109 13.28 1.01 28.39
N ALA A 110 14.37 0.42 27.90
CA ALA A 110 15.58 0.27 28.70
C ALA A 110 16.31 1.61 28.90
N THR A 111 17.13 1.70 29.95
CA THR A 111 17.97 2.87 30.20
C THR A 111 18.97 3.09 29.07
N SER A 112 19.41 4.34 28.89
CA SER A 112 20.41 4.71 27.88
C SER A 112 21.67 3.84 27.96
N GLU A 113 22.15 3.58 29.17
CA GLU A 113 23.30 2.70 29.43
C GLU A 113 23.03 1.26 28.98
N ALA A 114 21.89 0.67 29.37
CA ALA A 114 21.54 -0.70 29.00
C ALA A 114 21.38 -0.87 27.48
N GLN A 115 20.79 0.15 26.82
CA GLN A 115 20.66 0.18 25.37
C GLN A 115 22.03 0.15 24.69
N LEU A 116 22.95 1.04 25.07
CA LEU A 116 24.30 1.12 24.49
C LEU A 116 25.14 -0.12 24.81
N LYS A 117 25.08 -0.62 26.05
CA LYS A 117 25.77 -1.85 26.48
C LYS A 117 25.36 -3.05 25.61
N LYS A 118 24.07 -3.19 25.31
CA LYS A 118 23.58 -4.25 24.41
C LYS A 118 24.21 -4.14 23.02
N LEU A 119 24.21 -2.94 22.42
CA LEU A 119 24.77 -2.72 21.08
C LEU A 119 26.29 -2.97 21.05
N LEU A 120 27.02 -2.50 22.06
CA LEU A 120 28.47 -2.71 22.19
C LEU A 120 28.81 -4.21 22.36
N THR A 121 28.03 -4.94 23.15
CA THR A 121 28.22 -6.38 23.35
C THR A 121 28.07 -7.15 22.04
N LEU A 122 27.11 -6.74 21.19
CA LEU A 122 26.90 -7.35 19.88
C LEU A 122 28.06 -7.09 18.93
N LEU A 123 28.55 -5.85 18.86
CA LEU A 123 29.71 -5.50 18.03
C LEU A 123 31.00 -6.15 18.53
N ALA A 124 31.14 -6.39 19.84
CA ALA A 124 32.30 -7.08 20.41
C ALA A 124 32.28 -8.59 20.17
N ASN A 125 31.10 -9.18 19.94
CA ASN A 125 30.97 -10.59 19.61
C ASN A 125 31.19 -10.83 18.11
N THR A 126 32.46 -11.07 17.74
CA THR A 126 32.89 -11.26 16.34
C THR A 126 32.10 -12.36 15.63
N ASN A 127 31.73 -13.44 16.31
CA ASN A 127 31.00 -14.55 15.71
C ASN A 127 29.57 -14.12 15.30
N ILE A 128 28.82 -13.48 16.21
CA ILE A 128 27.46 -13.01 15.91
C ILE A 128 27.48 -11.91 14.85
N TRP A 129 28.41 -10.96 14.98
CA TRP A 129 28.49 -9.83 14.07
C TRP A 129 28.88 -10.24 12.65
N SER A 130 29.95 -11.03 12.49
CA SER A 130 30.38 -11.53 11.18
C SER A 130 29.35 -12.44 10.53
N ALA A 131 28.70 -13.32 11.29
CA ALA A 131 27.61 -14.15 10.78
C ALA A 131 26.42 -13.31 10.30
N THR A 132 26.09 -12.23 11.02
CA THR A 132 25.03 -11.30 10.61
C THR A 132 25.40 -10.60 9.31
N LEU A 133 26.60 -10.03 9.22
CA LEU A 133 27.09 -9.40 7.99
C LEU A 133 27.09 -10.37 6.81
N ALA A 134 27.49 -11.63 7.03
CA ALA A 134 27.48 -12.67 6.02
C ALA A 134 26.09 -13.04 5.53
N SER A 135 25.14 -13.22 6.46
CA SER A 135 23.74 -13.50 6.11
C SER A 135 23.08 -12.38 5.30
N MET A 136 23.58 -11.15 5.45
CA MET A 136 23.08 -9.96 4.75
C MET A 136 23.89 -9.61 3.49
N GLY A 137 25.01 -10.29 3.24
CA GLY A 137 25.91 -9.97 2.13
C GLY A 137 26.52 -8.57 2.23
N LEU A 138 26.95 -8.18 3.44
CA LEU A 138 27.48 -6.84 3.78
C LEU A 138 28.96 -6.85 4.22
N GLN A 139 29.67 -7.98 4.08
CA GLN A 139 31.06 -8.11 4.54
C GLN A 139 32.01 -7.11 3.88
N ASP A 140 31.82 -6.83 2.58
CA ASP A 140 32.64 -5.88 1.84
C ASP A 140 32.26 -4.41 2.12
N THR A 141 31.02 -4.19 2.58
CA THR A 141 30.50 -2.85 2.89
C THR A 141 30.93 -2.40 4.28
N ILE A 142 30.84 -3.29 5.26
CA ILE A 142 31.14 -3.05 6.68
C ILE A 142 32.45 -3.76 7.00
N THR A 143 33.56 -3.05 6.75
CA THR A 143 34.91 -3.56 7.03
C THR A 143 35.17 -3.67 8.54
N ILE A 144 36.26 -4.36 8.90
CA ILE A 144 36.73 -4.46 10.29
C ILE A 144 37.00 -3.06 10.87
N ASP A 145 37.67 -2.19 10.11
CA ASP A 145 37.94 -0.81 10.53
C ASP A 145 36.65 -0.02 10.77
N TYR A 146 35.66 -0.19 9.90
CA TYR A 146 34.36 0.47 10.07
C TYR A 146 33.62 -0.09 11.31
N THR A 147 33.75 -1.39 11.59
CA THR A 147 33.22 -1.98 12.82
C THR A 147 33.86 -1.37 14.07
N HIS A 148 35.18 -1.20 14.09
CA HIS A 148 35.88 -0.51 15.18
C HIS A 148 35.43 0.95 15.33
N PHE A 149 35.21 1.64 14.21
CA PHE A 149 34.67 2.99 14.22
C PHE A 149 33.26 3.06 14.86
N LEU A 150 32.36 2.12 14.52
CA LEU A 150 31.03 2.03 15.14
C LEU A 150 31.13 1.76 16.66
N GLN A 151 32.02 0.85 17.08
CA GLN A 151 32.27 0.57 18.49
C GLN A 151 32.75 1.83 19.24
N GLN A 152 33.72 2.54 18.69
CA GLN A 152 34.24 3.78 19.28
C GLN A 152 33.16 4.86 19.37
N SER A 153 32.32 5.01 18.35
CA SER A 153 31.19 5.94 18.35
C SER A 153 30.22 5.65 19.49
N LEU A 154 29.79 4.40 19.64
CA LEU A 154 28.88 3.99 20.72
C LEU A 154 29.52 4.10 22.11
N GLN A 155 30.83 3.82 22.25
CA GLN A 155 31.56 4.03 23.50
C GLN A 155 31.62 5.50 23.90
N ARG A 156 31.81 6.42 22.94
CA ARG A 156 31.76 7.88 23.20
C ARG A 156 30.38 8.30 23.68
N GLN A 157 29.32 7.82 23.03
CA GLN A 157 27.94 8.08 23.48
C GLN A 157 27.68 7.52 24.89
N GLN A 158 28.21 6.34 25.21
CA GLN A 158 28.07 5.75 26.54
C GLN A 158 28.73 6.62 27.61
N LYS A 159 29.96 7.10 27.36
CA LYS A 159 30.65 8.03 28.26
C LYS A 159 29.90 9.35 28.41
N ALA A 160 29.41 9.93 27.31
CA ALA A 160 28.66 11.18 27.32
C ALA A 160 27.32 11.07 28.07
N THR A 161 26.67 9.91 28.01
CA THR A 161 25.41 9.65 28.73
C THR A 161 25.62 9.75 30.23
N VAL A 162 26.71 9.17 30.76
CA VAL A 162 27.04 9.24 32.19
C VAL A 162 27.25 10.68 32.67
N THR A 163 27.78 11.55 31.81
CA THR A 163 27.99 12.98 32.14
C THR A 163 26.69 13.80 32.05
N ASN A 164 25.81 13.52 31.08
CA ASN A 164 24.69 14.39 30.71
C ASN A 164 23.34 14.03 31.34
N GLU A 165 23.17 12.83 31.93
CA GLU A 165 21.90 12.43 32.56
C GLU A 165 21.51 13.34 33.76
N ALA A 166 22.44 14.09 34.33
CA ALA A 166 22.18 14.99 35.45
C ALA A 166 21.55 16.35 35.06
N GLU A 167 21.63 16.79 33.79
CA GLU A 167 21.28 18.18 33.41
C GLU A 167 20.36 18.31 32.18
N THR A 168 19.95 17.21 31.55
CA THR A 168 19.15 17.32 30.33
C THR A 168 17.67 17.51 30.67
N THR A 169 17.23 18.76 30.79
CA THR A 169 15.81 19.09 30.90
C THR A 169 15.07 18.57 29.65
N GLU A 170 14.09 17.69 29.84
CA GLU A 170 13.26 17.16 28.75
C GLU A 170 12.42 18.28 28.14
N LEU A 171 12.94 18.89 27.07
CA LEU A 171 12.19 19.80 26.22
C LEU A 171 10.96 19.07 25.66
N PRO A 172 9.74 19.61 25.85
CA PRO A 172 8.54 19.03 25.27
C PRO A 172 8.49 19.25 23.77
N ALA A 173 7.75 18.40 23.07
CA ALA A 173 7.36 18.63 21.69
C ALA A 173 6.51 19.90 21.56
N ILE A 174 6.75 20.68 20.51
CA ILE A 174 6.11 21.99 20.31
C ILE A 174 5.21 21.93 19.07
N TRP A 175 3.97 22.39 19.22
CA TRP A 175 3.07 22.61 18.09
C TRP A 175 3.61 23.75 17.22
N GLN A 176 3.77 23.49 15.93
CA GLN A 176 4.12 24.51 14.95
C GLN A 176 2.84 25.07 14.32
N GLU A 177 2.80 26.39 14.12
CA GLU A 177 1.71 27.03 13.39
C GLU A 177 1.71 26.57 11.93
N THR A 178 0.51 26.31 11.41
CA THR A 178 0.30 25.88 10.03
C THR A 178 -0.84 26.67 9.44
N GLU A 179 -0.66 27.17 8.22
CA GLU A 179 -1.71 27.91 7.49
C GLU A 179 -2.95 27.04 7.21
N HIS A 180 -2.79 25.71 7.16
CA HIS A 180 -3.86 24.77 6.88
C HIS A 180 -4.44 24.18 8.16
N GLN A 181 -5.73 24.45 8.41
CA GLN A 181 -6.47 23.91 9.56
C GLN A 181 -6.46 22.38 9.64
N ASN A 182 -6.23 21.66 8.53
CA ASN A 182 -6.24 20.19 8.46
C ASN A 182 -4.85 19.53 8.55
N ILE A 183 -3.81 20.28 8.86
CA ILE A 183 -2.46 19.74 9.00
C ILE A 183 -1.94 20.10 10.38
N TRP A 184 -1.40 19.13 11.09
CA TRP A 184 -0.71 19.34 12.34
C TRP A 184 0.77 19.15 12.13
N ARG A 185 1.57 20.10 12.58
CA ARG A 185 3.02 19.96 12.64
C ARG A 185 3.47 19.98 14.09
N LEU A 186 4.26 18.99 14.46
CA LEU A 186 4.86 18.86 15.79
C LEU A 186 6.38 18.83 15.64
N SER A 187 7.08 19.73 16.31
CA SER A 187 8.53 19.68 16.45
C SER A 187 8.88 18.67 17.54
N LEU A 188 9.64 17.63 17.20
CA LEU A 188 10.05 16.56 18.11
C LEU A 188 11.51 16.79 18.53
N PRO A 189 11.79 17.14 19.79
CA PRO A 189 13.16 17.31 20.24
C PRO A 189 13.85 15.96 20.42
N LYS A 190 15.16 15.93 20.21
CA LYS A 190 15.98 14.69 20.17
C LYS A 190 16.12 13.97 21.51
N ASN A 191 15.76 14.65 22.60
CA ASN A 191 15.80 14.16 23.98
C ASN A 191 14.48 13.51 24.41
N LEU A 192 13.46 13.42 23.56
CA LEU A 192 12.26 12.65 23.91
C LEU A 192 12.64 11.18 24.19
N PRO A 193 11.94 10.52 25.12
CA PRO A 193 12.11 9.08 25.33
C PRO A 193 12.02 8.29 24.02
N LEU A 194 12.91 7.31 23.82
CA LEU A 194 12.99 6.59 22.55
C LEU A 194 11.71 5.81 22.22
N TRP A 195 11.04 5.23 23.22
CA TRP A 195 9.74 4.58 23.03
C TRP A 195 8.71 5.59 22.50
N LEU A 196 8.72 6.82 23.01
CA LEU A 196 7.80 7.87 22.58
C LEU A 196 8.11 8.35 21.16
N HIS A 197 9.40 8.50 20.82
CA HIS A 197 9.80 8.74 19.43
C HIS A 197 9.31 7.64 18.49
N PHE A 198 9.37 6.37 18.91
CA PHE A 198 8.93 5.25 18.10
C PHE A 198 7.42 5.30 17.83
N ASP A 199 6.61 5.48 18.89
CA ASP A 199 5.16 5.45 18.82
C ASP A 199 4.57 6.71 18.17
N ILE A 200 5.04 7.90 18.54
CA ILE A 200 4.49 9.15 18.00
C ILE A 200 4.73 9.27 16.49
N ARG A 201 5.83 8.69 16.01
CA ARG A 201 6.15 8.64 14.59
C ARG A 201 5.18 7.75 13.80
N GLN A 202 4.39 6.89 14.45
CA GLN A 202 3.34 6.12 13.76
C GLN A 202 2.11 6.96 13.41
N LEU A 203 2.00 8.18 13.93
CA LEU A 203 0.82 9.05 13.78
C LEU A 203 0.87 9.94 12.53
N GLY A 204 2.05 10.14 11.95
CA GLY A 204 2.30 11.20 10.96
C GLY A 204 3.29 10.80 9.87
N ASP A 205 3.40 11.67 8.88
CA ASP A 205 4.44 11.61 7.85
C ASP A 205 5.70 12.36 8.29
N TRP A 206 6.84 11.93 7.74
CA TRP A 206 8.17 12.26 8.20
C TRP A 206 8.89 13.03 7.12
N THR A 207 8.59 14.32 7.05
CA THR A 207 9.25 15.21 6.09
C THR A 207 10.64 15.60 6.56
N GLN A 208 10.84 15.72 7.89
CA GLN A 208 12.14 16.02 8.51
C GLN A 208 12.34 15.23 9.81
N ILE A 209 13.60 15.07 10.21
CA ILE A 209 14.03 14.31 11.40
C ILE A 209 13.41 14.84 12.69
N ASP A 210 13.20 16.14 12.76
CA ASP A 210 12.72 16.83 13.95
C ASP A 210 11.27 17.30 13.80
N SER A 211 10.57 16.95 12.71
CA SER A 211 9.16 17.31 12.52
C SER A 211 8.26 16.13 12.18
N LEU A 212 7.07 16.12 12.78
CA LEU A 212 6.00 15.16 12.54
C LEU A 212 4.82 15.89 11.91
N THR A 213 4.40 15.46 10.73
CA THR A 213 3.23 16.02 10.07
C THR A 213 2.05 15.05 10.19
N CYS A 214 1.07 15.38 11.03
CA CYS A 214 -0.16 14.60 11.14
C CYS A 214 -1.24 15.21 10.24
N THR A 215 -1.89 14.35 9.45
CA THR A 215 -3.00 14.68 8.57
C THR A 215 -4.17 13.74 8.88
N PRO A 216 -5.39 14.01 8.38
CA PRO A 216 -6.49 13.07 8.50
C PRO A 216 -6.12 11.66 8.00
N LEU A 217 -5.29 11.57 6.95
CA LEU A 217 -4.88 10.30 6.35
C LEU A 217 -3.84 9.55 7.20
N THR A 218 -2.85 10.25 7.78
CA THR A 218 -1.81 9.58 8.59
C THR A 218 -2.40 9.09 9.90
N ILE A 219 -3.27 9.88 10.53
CA ILE A 219 -4.03 9.46 11.72
C ILE A 219 -4.99 8.32 11.38
N ALA A 220 -5.60 8.35 10.20
CA ALA A 220 -6.42 7.24 9.77
C ALA A 220 -5.62 5.93 9.63
N THR A 221 -4.43 6.03 9.05
CA THR A 221 -3.49 4.91 8.92
C THR A 221 -3.04 4.39 10.29
N SER A 222 -2.79 5.27 11.27
CA SER A 222 -2.40 4.83 12.62
C SER A 222 -3.55 4.09 13.33
N VAL A 223 -4.79 4.56 13.19
CA VAL A 223 -5.97 3.85 13.72
C VAL A 223 -6.11 2.45 13.11
N GLN A 224 -5.86 2.30 11.81
CA GLN A 224 -5.87 0.99 11.14
C GLN A 224 -4.79 0.03 11.67
N ARG A 225 -3.70 0.56 12.24
CA ARG A 225 -2.64 -0.23 12.90
C ARG A 225 -2.93 -0.56 14.37
N GLY A 226 -4.08 -0.14 14.89
CA GLY A 226 -4.50 -0.43 16.26
C GLY A 226 -4.30 0.70 17.26
N TYR A 227 -3.86 1.90 16.84
CA TYR A 227 -3.79 3.05 17.73
C TYR A 227 -5.20 3.61 17.97
N GLY A 228 -5.73 3.39 19.17
CA GLY A 228 -7.03 3.93 19.57
C GLY A 228 -7.01 5.45 19.74
N LEU A 229 -8.19 6.09 19.73
CA LEU A 229 -8.33 7.53 19.94
C LEU A 229 -7.59 7.99 21.21
N ASP A 230 -7.82 7.29 22.32
CA ASP A 230 -7.27 7.63 23.62
C ASP A 230 -5.75 7.45 23.65
N THR A 231 -5.23 6.41 22.99
CA THR A 231 -3.78 6.19 22.84
C THR A 231 -3.13 7.31 22.03
N ILE A 232 -3.74 7.73 20.92
CA ILE A 232 -3.21 8.81 20.08
C ILE A 232 -3.20 10.13 20.87
N GLN A 233 -4.28 10.43 21.58
CA GLN A 233 -4.36 11.61 22.43
C GLN A 233 -3.28 11.57 23.53
N TRP A 234 -3.19 10.46 24.26
CA TRP A 234 -2.19 10.25 25.31
C TRP A 234 -0.75 10.42 24.80
N LEU A 235 -0.40 9.86 23.63
CA LEU A 235 0.92 10.04 23.02
C LEU A 235 1.24 11.50 22.73
N LEU A 236 0.27 12.26 22.20
CA LEU A 236 0.44 13.68 21.92
C LEU A 236 0.56 14.51 23.21
N GLU A 237 -0.21 14.17 24.25
CA GLU A 237 -0.18 14.85 25.54
C GLU A 237 1.12 14.59 26.30
N ILE A 238 1.60 13.35 26.32
CA ILE A 238 2.92 13.03 26.89
C ILE A 238 4.03 13.75 26.15
N ALA A 239 4.02 13.71 24.82
CA ALA A 239 5.09 14.36 24.05
C ALA A 239 5.11 15.87 24.22
N THR A 240 3.95 16.51 24.35
CA THR A 240 3.85 17.96 24.53
C THR A 240 3.87 18.40 26.01
N GLN A 241 3.85 17.45 26.95
CA GLN A 241 3.68 17.67 28.39
C GLN A 241 2.49 18.58 28.74
N LYS A 242 1.48 18.62 27.89
CA LYS A 242 0.30 19.49 28.01
C LYS A 242 -0.95 18.73 27.54
N PRO A 243 -2.13 19.00 28.13
CA PRO A 243 -3.37 18.43 27.62
C PRO A 243 -3.61 18.89 26.18
N LEU A 244 -4.20 18.02 25.36
CA LEU A 244 -4.45 18.35 23.96
C LEU A 244 -5.51 19.48 23.92
N PRO A 245 -5.24 20.62 23.22
CA PRO A 245 -6.21 21.70 23.11
C PRO A 245 -7.56 21.19 22.61
N GLU A 246 -8.67 21.71 23.17
CA GLU A 246 -10.02 21.19 22.91
C GLU A 246 -10.34 21.14 21.40
N GLU A 247 -9.95 22.17 20.65
CA GLU A 247 -10.11 22.22 19.19
C GLU A 247 -9.41 21.04 18.49
N LYS A 248 -8.17 20.74 18.89
CA LYS A 248 -7.41 19.59 18.37
C LYS A 248 -8.02 18.26 18.82
N ALA A 249 -8.55 18.15 20.03
CA ALA A 249 -9.23 16.95 20.51
C ALA A 249 -10.55 16.69 19.75
N ILE A 250 -11.32 17.73 19.42
CA ILE A 250 -12.50 17.64 18.55
C ILE A 250 -12.08 17.18 17.14
N GLN A 251 -11.05 17.79 16.58
CA GLN A 251 -10.55 17.44 15.26
C GLN A 251 -9.97 16.00 15.20
N LEU A 252 -9.26 15.56 16.24
CA LEU A 252 -8.78 14.17 16.36
C LEU A 252 -9.94 13.19 16.31
N ARG A 253 -11.01 13.47 17.07
CA ARG A 253 -12.24 12.66 17.07
C ARG A 253 -12.87 12.61 15.69
N GLN A 254 -12.90 13.73 14.96
CA GLN A 254 -13.41 13.77 13.58
C GLN A 254 -12.54 12.94 12.62
N TRP A 255 -11.21 13.06 12.69
CA TRP A 255 -10.29 12.28 11.86
C TRP A 255 -10.39 10.78 12.15
N CYS A 256 -10.45 10.40 13.44
CA CYS A 256 -10.65 9.01 13.84
C CYS A 256 -12.02 8.47 13.38
N ARG A 257 -13.09 9.26 13.43
CA ARG A 257 -14.42 8.84 12.93
C ARG A 257 -14.42 8.58 11.41
N ARG A 258 -13.70 9.40 10.64
CA ARG A 258 -13.57 9.23 9.17
C ARG A 258 -12.99 7.88 8.76
N THR A 259 -12.13 7.27 9.59
CA THR A 259 -11.59 5.92 9.31
C THR A 259 -12.66 4.85 9.25
N LYS A 260 -13.76 5.04 9.98
CA LYS A 260 -14.86 4.07 10.06
C LYS A 260 -15.86 4.22 8.92
N THR A 261 -15.77 5.29 8.12
CA THR A 261 -16.69 5.56 7.01
C THR A 261 -16.59 4.50 5.91
N TYR A 262 -15.37 4.03 5.62
CA TYR A 262 -15.13 3.00 4.61
C TYR A 262 -14.35 1.84 5.23
N GLN A 263 -14.86 0.62 5.09
CA GLN A 263 -14.19 -0.58 5.56
C GLN A 263 -14.11 -1.59 4.43
N LEU A 264 -12.89 -2.02 4.10
CA LEU A 264 -12.67 -3.16 3.24
C LEU A 264 -12.63 -4.41 4.11
N ARG A 265 -13.52 -5.36 3.85
CA ARG A 265 -13.57 -6.64 4.56
C ARG A 265 -13.46 -7.77 3.54
N ALA A 266 -12.53 -8.69 3.77
CA ALA A 266 -12.53 -9.96 3.05
C ALA A 266 -13.69 -10.81 3.62
N VAL A 267 -14.69 -11.09 2.80
CA VAL A 267 -15.92 -11.79 3.21
C VAL A 267 -16.14 -13.02 2.35
N HIS A 268 -16.69 -14.08 2.94
CA HIS A 268 -17.26 -15.17 2.16
C HIS A 268 -18.68 -14.78 1.77
N LEU A 269 -18.90 -14.61 0.48
CA LEU A 269 -20.22 -14.30 -0.06
C LEU A 269 -20.93 -15.61 -0.42
N LEU A 270 -22.07 -15.86 0.21
CA LEU A 270 -23.01 -16.90 -0.18
C LEU A 270 -24.04 -16.30 -1.13
N SER A 271 -24.14 -16.88 -2.32
CA SER A 271 -25.13 -16.51 -3.34
C SER A 271 -26.10 -17.66 -3.59
N THR A 272 -27.38 -17.36 -3.76
CA THR A 272 -28.40 -18.30 -4.22
C THR A 272 -29.02 -17.83 -5.54
N THR A 273 -29.45 -18.76 -6.39
CA THR A 273 -30.18 -18.42 -7.62
C THR A 273 -31.59 -17.90 -7.33
N HIS A 274 -32.24 -18.45 -6.30
CA HIS A 274 -33.59 -18.10 -5.87
C HIS A 274 -33.59 -17.42 -4.50
N GLU A 275 -34.39 -16.36 -4.35
CA GLU A 275 -34.54 -15.62 -3.09
C GLU A 275 -35.15 -16.48 -1.98
N GLU A 276 -36.15 -17.31 -2.32
CA GLU A 276 -36.83 -18.19 -1.37
C GLU A 276 -35.86 -19.12 -0.62
N LYS A 277 -34.78 -19.57 -1.30
CA LYS A 277 -33.77 -20.44 -0.70
C LYS A 277 -32.88 -19.72 0.30
N MET A 278 -32.55 -18.44 0.06
CA MET A 278 -31.86 -17.62 1.05
C MET A 278 -32.76 -17.36 2.26
N ALA A 279 -34.04 -17.06 2.02
CA ALA A 279 -35.02 -16.87 3.08
C ALA A 279 -35.23 -18.14 3.92
N GLU A 280 -35.30 -19.32 3.30
CA GLU A 280 -35.37 -20.62 3.97
C GLU A 280 -34.15 -20.85 4.88
N LEU A 281 -32.96 -20.57 4.37
CA LEU A 281 -31.70 -20.69 5.10
C LEU A 281 -31.66 -19.74 6.31
N LEU A 282 -32.14 -18.50 6.16
CA LEU A 282 -32.22 -17.51 7.24
C LEU A 282 -33.31 -17.83 8.28
N ARG A 283 -34.35 -18.59 7.92
CA ARG A 283 -35.35 -19.10 8.88
C ARG A 283 -34.78 -20.21 9.77
N ASN A 284 -33.76 -20.93 9.30
CA ASN A 284 -33.09 -21.95 10.11
C ASN A 284 -32.24 -21.29 11.20
N LYS A 285 -32.67 -21.41 12.47
CA LYS A 285 -32.02 -20.79 13.63
C LYS A 285 -30.53 -21.15 13.76
N GLN A 286 -30.13 -22.39 13.45
CA GLN A 286 -28.72 -22.81 13.56
C GLN A 286 -27.83 -22.14 12.52
N LEU A 287 -28.33 -21.97 11.29
CA LEU A 287 -27.58 -21.35 10.20
C LEU A 287 -27.58 -19.82 10.31
N ARG A 288 -28.70 -19.23 10.76
CA ARG A 288 -28.86 -17.77 10.88
C ARG A 288 -27.77 -17.11 11.73
N HIS A 289 -27.34 -17.72 12.84
CA HIS A 289 -26.32 -17.15 13.74
C HIS A 289 -24.92 -17.09 13.11
N ARG A 290 -24.71 -17.77 11.98
CA ARG A 290 -23.44 -17.80 11.25
C ARG A 290 -23.46 -16.92 9.99
N VAL A 291 -24.63 -16.40 9.65
CA VAL A 291 -24.77 -15.32 8.66
C VAL A 291 -24.45 -14.02 9.37
N ILE A 292 -23.39 -13.34 8.93
CA ILE A 292 -22.94 -12.08 9.52
C ILE A 292 -23.90 -10.96 9.12
N GLU A 293 -24.25 -10.90 7.83
CA GLU A 293 -25.08 -9.84 7.27
C GLU A 293 -25.72 -10.33 5.96
N GLN A 294 -26.96 -9.92 5.69
CA GLN A 294 -27.59 -10.12 4.38
C GLN A 294 -27.46 -8.84 3.56
N ILE A 295 -26.68 -8.89 2.48
CA ILE A 295 -26.45 -7.72 1.62
C ILE A 295 -27.58 -7.56 0.58
N ALA A 296 -28.17 -8.68 0.13
CA ALA A 296 -29.28 -8.67 -0.82
C ALA A 296 -30.20 -9.88 -0.59
N PRO A 297 -31.41 -9.91 -1.18
CA PRO A 297 -32.34 -11.04 -1.02
C PRO A 297 -31.74 -12.40 -1.41
N ARG A 298 -30.73 -12.41 -2.31
CA ARG A 298 -30.01 -13.62 -2.77
C ARG A 298 -28.56 -13.73 -2.29
N HIS A 299 -28.08 -12.77 -1.49
CA HIS A 299 -26.67 -12.66 -1.14
C HIS A 299 -26.49 -12.40 0.35
N ALA A 300 -25.65 -13.20 0.99
CA ALA A 300 -25.34 -13.06 2.41
C ALA A 300 -23.84 -13.21 2.66
N VAL A 301 -23.30 -12.42 3.58
CA VAL A 301 -21.96 -12.59 4.12
C VAL A 301 -22.01 -13.64 5.22
N VAL A 302 -21.15 -14.63 5.10
CA VAL A 302 -21.08 -15.76 6.03
C VAL A 302 -19.69 -15.88 6.62
N SER A 303 -19.59 -16.44 7.83
CA SER A 303 -18.28 -16.75 8.42
C SER A 303 -17.60 -17.91 7.66
N PRO A 304 -16.26 -18.01 7.66
CA PRO A 304 -15.56 -19.15 7.07
C PRO A 304 -16.03 -20.50 7.65
N ASP A 305 -16.33 -20.51 8.95
CA ASP A 305 -16.82 -21.66 9.70
C ASP A 305 -18.27 -22.02 9.38
N PHE A 306 -18.96 -21.25 8.54
CA PHE A 306 -20.30 -21.55 8.07
C PHE A 306 -20.31 -22.73 7.08
N ILE A 307 -19.27 -22.87 6.27
CA ILE A 307 -19.23 -23.77 5.11
C ILE A 307 -19.48 -25.25 5.49
N PRO A 308 -18.89 -25.83 6.55
CA PRO A 308 -19.14 -27.22 6.92
C PRO A 308 -20.60 -27.48 7.33
N TYR A 309 -21.21 -26.53 8.06
CA TYR A 309 -22.60 -26.62 8.51
C TYR A 309 -23.57 -26.48 7.33
N LEU A 310 -23.28 -25.54 6.43
CA LEU A 310 -24.03 -25.39 5.19
C LEU A 310 -23.99 -26.67 4.35
N ASN A 311 -22.82 -27.27 4.16
CA ASN A 311 -22.70 -28.52 3.41
C ASN A 311 -23.46 -29.68 4.06
N THR A 312 -23.49 -29.74 5.39
CA THR A 312 -24.29 -30.73 6.11
C THR A 312 -25.78 -30.49 5.90
N TYR A 313 -26.23 -29.24 5.98
CA TYR A 313 -27.62 -28.86 5.71
C TYR A 313 -28.04 -29.18 4.27
N LEU A 314 -27.24 -28.78 3.29
CA LEU A 314 -27.49 -29.03 1.87
C LEU A 314 -27.54 -30.53 1.56
N THR A 315 -26.64 -31.33 2.15
CA THR A 315 -26.66 -32.79 1.99
C THR A 315 -27.96 -33.40 2.52
N LYS A 316 -28.46 -32.94 3.68
CA LYS A 316 -29.77 -33.39 4.23
C LYS A 316 -30.94 -33.03 3.32
N GLN A 317 -30.85 -31.90 2.63
CA GLN A 317 -31.83 -31.43 1.65
C GLN A 317 -31.57 -31.98 0.22
N GLN A 318 -30.68 -32.97 0.09
CA GLN A 318 -30.31 -33.60 -1.19
C GLN A 318 -29.69 -32.65 -2.25
N TYR A 319 -29.14 -31.52 -1.82
CA TYR A 319 -28.35 -30.63 -2.69
C TYR A 319 -26.87 -31.07 -2.71
N PRO A 320 -26.17 -30.84 -3.84
CA PRO A 320 -24.73 -31.10 -3.91
C PRO A 320 -23.97 -30.21 -2.92
N LYS A 321 -22.87 -30.76 -2.36
CA LYS A 321 -21.99 -30.00 -1.48
C LYS A 321 -21.41 -28.81 -2.26
N ILE A 322 -21.43 -27.65 -1.63
CA ILE A 322 -20.69 -26.49 -2.11
C ILE A 322 -19.22 -26.78 -1.80
N ASN A 323 -18.53 -27.31 -2.81
CA ASN A 323 -17.09 -27.19 -2.82
C ASN A 323 -16.80 -25.71 -3.00
N ARG A 324 -15.92 -25.15 -2.15
CA ARG A 324 -15.19 -23.94 -2.57
C ARG A 324 -14.71 -24.28 -3.97
N HIS A 325 -15.10 -23.52 -5.00
CA HIS A 325 -14.36 -23.62 -6.26
C HIS A 325 -12.91 -23.48 -5.83
N PRO A 326 -12.10 -24.57 -5.90
CA PRO A 326 -10.71 -24.39 -5.62
C PRO A 326 -10.31 -23.27 -6.57
N LEU A 327 -9.67 -22.23 -6.05
CA LEU A 327 -8.80 -21.43 -6.91
C LEU A 327 -8.07 -22.48 -7.74
N PRO A 328 -8.27 -22.52 -9.07
CA PRO A 328 -7.83 -23.64 -9.88
C PRO A 328 -6.42 -23.93 -9.44
N ALA A 329 -6.20 -25.12 -8.86
CA ALA A 329 -4.88 -25.50 -8.37
C ALA A 329 -3.93 -25.13 -9.50
N PRO A 330 -2.85 -24.37 -9.22
CA PRO A 330 -1.99 -23.88 -10.28
C PRO A 330 -1.65 -25.09 -11.13
N VAL A 331 -2.22 -25.15 -12.33
CA VAL A 331 -1.98 -26.27 -13.23
C VAL A 331 -0.49 -26.20 -13.43
N GLU A 332 0.24 -27.26 -13.04
CA GLU A 332 1.66 -27.38 -13.31
C GLU A 332 1.81 -27.29 -14.83
N THR A 333 2.05 -26.07 -15.27
CA THR A 333 2.22 -25.69 -16.65
C THR A 333 3.71 -25.66 -16.84
N ALA A 334 4.19 -26.24 -17.94
CA ALA A 334 5.61 -26.22 -18.26
C ALA A 334 6.10 -24.76 -18.15
N PRO A 335 7.27 -24.48 -17.51
CA PRO A 335 7.73 -23.13 -17.21
C PRO A 335 7.68 -22.18 -18.41
N GLY A 336 7.93 -22.68 -19.63
CA GLY A 336 7.84 -21.91 -20.87
C GLY A 336 6.43 -21.43 -21.22
N ILE A 337 5.40 -22.23 -20.95
CA ILE A 337 3.99 -21.84 -21.16
C ILE A 337 3.58 -20.78 -20.13
N SER A 338 3.94 -20.99 -18.86
CA SER A 338 3.67 -20.02 -17.79
C SER A 338 4.39 -18.69 -18.04
N TRP A 339 5.61 -18.74 -18.55
CA TRP A 339 6.38 -17.55 -18.93
C TRP A 339 5.71 -16.82 -20.09
N LEU A 340 5.38 -17.52 -21.18
CA LEU A 340 4.72 -16.93 -22.35
C LEU A 340 3.37 -16.29 -21.97
N ALA A 341 2.58 -16.96 -21.14
CA ALA A 341 1.30 -16.43 -20.68
C ALA A 341 1.48 -15.15 -19.84
N ASN A 342 2.44 -15.12 -18.91
CA ASN A 342 2.72 -13.93 -18.11
C ASN A 342 3.28 -12.79 -18.96
N ARG A 343 4.16 -13.08 -19.92
CA ARG A 343 4.71 -12.08 -20.85
C ARG A 343 3.60 -11.42 -21.67
N ILE A 344 2.72 -12.22 -22.27
CA ILE A 344 1.55 -11.73 -23.01
C ILE A 344 0.64 -10.90 -22.09
N LEU A 345 0.41 -11.34 -20.86
CA LEU A 345 -0.46 -10.62 -19.92
C LEU A 345 0.11 -9.25 -19.54
N ILE A 346 1.42 -9.15 -19.30
CA ILE A 346 2.11 -7.87 -19.03
C ILE A 346 1.94 -6.93 -20.22
N ASP A 347 2.25 -7.40 -21.42
CA ASP A 347 2.18 -6.58 -22.62
C ASP A 347 0.74 -6.18 -22.94
N LEU A 348 -0.24 -7.05 -22.64
CA LEU A 348 -1.66 -6.72 -22.75
C LEU A 348 -2.08 -5.60 -21.80
N GLY A 349 -1.42 -5.48 -20.65
CA GLY A 349 -1.60 -4.37 -19.71
C GLY A 349 -1.25 -2.99 -20.28
N GLN A 350 -0.47 -2.93 -21.37
CA GLN A 350 -0.21 -1.68 -22.10
C GLN A 350 -1.43 -1.22 -22.91
N PHE A 351 -2.34 -2.14 -23.25
CA PHE A 351 -3.52 -1.87 -24.09
C PHE A 351 -4.82 -1.82 -23.29
N VAL A 352 -4.92 -2.58 -22.19
CA VAL A 352 -6.13 -2.68 -21.38
C VAL A 352 -5.76 -2.57 -19.89
N PRO A 353 -6.46 -1.74 -19.08
CA PRO A 353 -6.22 -1.71 -17.65
C PRO A 353 -6.54 -3.07 -17.04
N LEU A 354 -5.52 -3.74 -16.53
CA LEU A 354 -5.68 -5.03 -15.84
C LEU A 354 -6.22 -4.80 -14.43
N PRO A 355 -7.13 -5.65 -13.93
CA PRO A 355 -7.67 -5.54 -12.58
C PRO A 355 -6.65 -5.91 -11.49
N PHE A 356 -5.45 -6.34 -11.86
CA PHE A 356 -4.35 -6.70 -10.98
C PHE A 356 -3.02 -6.27 -11.61
N SER A 357 -2.04 -5.93 -10.77
CA SER A 357 -0.67 -5.73 -11.23
C SER A 357 -0.04 -7.08 -11.56
N PRO A 358 0.54 -7.28 -12.74
CA PRO A 358 1.23 -8.52 -13.06
C PRO A 358 2.40 -8.72 -12.08
N PRO A 359 2.60 -9.95 -11.57
CA PRO A 359 3.67 -10.23 -10.62
C PRO A 359 5.02 -10.27 -11.34
N ASN A 360 5.69 -9.13 -11.51
CA ASN A 360 6.97 -9.04 -12.22
C ASN A 360 8.04 -10.02 -11.70
N GLY A 361 8.09 -10.25 -10.38
CA GLY A 361 9.03 -11.22 -9.78
C GLY A 361 8.75 -12.68 -10.17
N PHE A 362 7.53 -13.00 -10.61
CA PHE A 362 7.20 -14.34 -11.09
C PHE A 362 7.78 -14.61 -12.49
N LEU A 363 7.83 -13.60 -13.36
CA LEU A 363 8.50 -13.72 -14.66
C LEU A 363 10.01 -13.92 -14.50
N GLU A 364 10.68 -13.11 -13.67
CA GLU A 364 12.12 -13.26 -13.40
C GLU A 364 12.44 -14.68 -12.88
N HIS A 365 11.59 -15.22 -12.00
CA HIS A 365 11.73 -16.59 -11.53
C HIS A 365 11.60 -17.63 -12.65
N LEU A 366 10.62 -17.46 -13.54
CA LEU A 366 10.42 -18.35 -14.69
C LEU A 366 11.55 -18.20 -15.73
N GLU A 367 12.08 -17.00 -15.93
CA GLU A 367 13.24 -16.75 -16.80
C GLU A 367 14.47 -17.52 -16.33
N ASN A 368 14.71 -17.57 -15.03
CA ASN A 368 15.83 -18.33 -14.47
C ASN A 368 15.69 -19.85 -14.65
N GLN A 369 14.50 -20.35 -14.99
CA GLN A 369 14.25 -21.77 -15.28
C GLN A 369 14.34 -22.12 -16.77
N LEU A 370 14.52 -21.12 -17.65
CA LEU A 370 14.56 -21.29 -19.10
C LEU A 370 15.97 -21.11 -19.64
N GLU A 371 16.33 -21.90 -20.65
CA GLU A 371 17.56 -21.69 -21.42
C GLU A 371 17.43 -20.45 -22.32
N ASP A 372 18.55 -19.79 -22.64
CA ASP A 372 18.53 -18.55 -23.43
C ASP A 372 17.97 -18.73 -24.85
N THR A 373 18.12 -19.92 -25.42
CA THR A 373 17.54 -20.32 -26.71
C THR A 373 16.00 -20.43 -26.63
N GLN A 374 15.48 -20.98 -25.53
CA GLN A 374 14.05 -21.07 -25.25
C GLN A 374 13.45 -19.69 -25.00
N LYS A 375 14.11 -18.84 -24.20
CA LYS A 375 13.69 -17.45 -23.96
C LYS A 375 13.54 -16.68 -25.27
N SER A 376 14.57 -16.74 -26.13
CA SER A 376 14.57 -16.04 -27.41
C SER A 376 13.43 -16.51 -28.32
N SER A 377 13.17 -17.82 -28.34
CA SER A 377 12.08 -18.42 -29.12
C SER A 377 10.71 -18.01 -28.59
N LEU A 378 10.51 -18.03 -27.28
CA LEU A 378 9.25 -17.64 -26.64
C LEU A 378 8.98 -16.13 -26.76
N GLU A 379 9.99 -15.28 -26.68
CA GLU A 379 9.87 -13.83 -26.88
C GLU A 379 9.45 -13.51 -28.33
N ALA A 380 9.97 -14.25 -29.32
CA ALA A 380 9.54 -14.12 -30.70
C ALA A 380 8.05 -14.52 -30.87
N ILE A 381 7.62 -15.61 -30.23
CA ILE A 381 6.21 -16.03 -30.22
C ILE A 381 5.32 -14.99 -29.54
N ALA A 382 5.73 -14.49 -28.37
CA ALA A 382 5.01 -13.45 -27.63
C ALA A 382 4.85 -12.19 -28.49
N SER A 383 5.93 -11.74 -29.15
CA SER A 383 5.92 -10.58 -30.04
C SER A 383 4.96 -10.73 -31.22
N ILE A 384 4.93 -11.90 -31.86
CA ILE A 384 3.98 -12.19 -32.94
C ILE A 384 2.54 -12.17 -32.41
N PHE A 385 2.29 -12.80 -31.26
CA PHE A 385 0.97 -12.84 -30.65
C PHE A 385 0.47 -11.45 -30.26
N ILE A 386 1.31 -10.66 -29.58
CA ILE A 386 0.99 -9.28 -29.20
C ILE A 386 0.79 -8.40 -30.43
N LYS A 387 1.61 -8.54 -31.48
CA LYS A 387 1.38 -7.82 -32.74
C LYS A 387 0.03 -8.17 -33.37
N ASN A 388 -0.29 -9.46 -33.49
CA ASN A 388 -1.57 -9.89 -34.04
C ASN A 388 -2.76 -9.44 -33.18
N LEU A 389 -2.61 -9.50 -31.85
CA LEU A 389 -3.63 -9.09 -30.89
C LEU A 389 -3.79 -7.57 -30.92
N HIS A 390 -2.71 -6.82 -31.04
CA HIS A 390 -2.71 -5.39 -31.26
C HIS A 390 -3.40 -5.01 -32.58
N ASP A 391 -3.11 -5.70 -33.68
CA ASP A 391 -3.75 -5.48 -34.96
C ASP A 391 -5.24 -5.85 -34.91
N ALA A 392 -5.61 -6.89 -34.16
CA ALA A 392 -7.01 -7.27 -33.91
C ALA A 392 -7.76 -6.29 -32.99
N ILE A 393 -7.11 -5.77 -31.94
CA ILE A 393 -7.67 -4.76 -31.02
C ILE A 393 -7.81 -3.42 -31.75
N ARG A 394 -6.76 -2.97 -32.46
CA ARG A 394 -6.81 -1.76 -33.32
C ARG A 394 -7.85 -1.92 -34.42
N GLY A 395 -8.04 -3.13 -34.95
CA GLY A 395 -9.10 -3.45 -35.89
C GLY A 395 -10.52 -3.40 -35.31
N ARG A 396 -10.71 -3.36 -33.98
CA ARG A 396 -12.05 -3.49 -33.37
C ARG A 396 -12.56 -2.31 -32.54
N ASP A 397 -11.74 -1.49 -31.87
CA ASP A 397 -12.32 -0.47 -30.96
C ASP A 397 -11.83 0.98 -31.08
N THR A 398 -10.68 1.28 -31.71
CA THR A 398 -10.20 2.66 -31.84
C THR A 398 -10.65 3.38 -33.13
N PHE A 399 -11.31 2.71 -34.08
CA PHE A 399 -11.57 3.24 -35.43
C PHE A 399 -13.04 3.21 -35.89
N LEU A 400 -14.00 3.36 -34.99
CA LEU A 400 -15.25 3.97 -35.40
C LEU A 400 -15.35 5.31 -34.67
N PRO A 401 -14.96 6.44 -35.32
CA PRO A 401 -15.39 7.75 -34.83
C PRO A 401 -16.88 7.70 -34.55
N ALA A 402 -17.34 8.44 -33.52
CA ALA A 402 -18.78 8.55 -33.25
C ALA A 402 -19.48 8.83 -34.59
N GLN A 403 -20.32 7.90 -35.05
CA GLN A 403 -20.97 8.07 -36.36
C GLN A 403 -21.80 9.37 -36.38
N CYS A 404 -22.32 9.75 -35.20
CA CYS A 404 -22.84 11.06 -34.85
C CYS A 404 -23.03 11.07 -33.32
N PRO A 405 -22.84 12.18 -32.60
CA PRO A 405 -23.37 12.30 -31.23
C PRO A 405 -24.89 12.03 -31.23
N PRO A 406 -25.44 11.39 -30.17
CA PRO A 406 -26.87 11.14 -30.08
C PRO A 406 -27.65 12.46 -30.08
N SER A 407 -28.81 12.49 -30.73
CA SER A 407 -29.65 13.69 -30.74
C SER A 407 -30.11 14.06 -29.33
N SER A 408 -30.30 15.35 -29.06
CA SER A 408 -30.82 15.85 -27.78
C SER A 408 -32.16 15.20 -27.41
N ALA A 409 -33.02 14.93 -28.40
CA ALA A 409 -34.28 14.21 -28.23
C ALA A 409 -34.06 12.76 -27.74
N THR A 410 -33.10 12.03 -28.31
CA THR A 410 -32.75 10.66 -27.85
C THR A 410 -32.29 10.68 -26.40
N LEU A 411 -31.43 11.64 -26.04
CA LEU A 411 -30.96 11.79 -24.66
C LEU A 411 -32.10 12.13 -23.69
N GLN A 412 -33.05 12.98 -24.09
CA GLN A 412 -34.22 13.31 -23.27
C GLN A 412 -35.14 12.11 -23.06
N ILE A 413 -35.40 11.30 -24.09
CA ILE A 413 -36.20 10.07 -23.97
C ILE A 413 -35.55 9.12 -22.96
N ILE A 414 -34.23 8.89 -23.08
CA ILE A 414 -33.49 7.98 -22.20
C ILE A 414 -33.49 8.52 -20.75
N ARG A 415 -33.23 9.81 -20.56
CA ARG A 415 -33.26 10.44 -19.21
C ARG A 415 -34.64 10.34 -18.57
N SER A 416 -35.71 10.55 -19.36
CA SER A 416 -37.09 10.41 -18.86
C SER A 416 -37.41 8.97 -18.48
N ALA A 417 -36.97 8.00 -19.28
CA ALA A 417 -37.16 6.58 -18.99
C ALA A 417 -36.37 6.14 -17.75
N ILE A 418 -35.14 6.63 -17.53
CA ILE A 418 -34.39 6.38 -16.29
C ILE A 418 -35.14 6.97 -15.09
N ALA A 419 -35.57 8.23 -15.17
CA ALA A 419 -36.25 8.90 -14.06
C ALA A 419 -37.60 8.28 -13.69
N LYS A 420 -38.29 7.67 -14.67
CA LYS A 420 -39.59 7.00 -14.49
C LYS A 420 -39.47 5.48 -14.37
N GLU A 421 -38.25 4.94 -14.37
CA GLU A 421 -37.95 3.50 -14.37
C GLU A 421 -38.68 2.71 -15.49
N GLN A 422 -38.87 3.34 -16.66
CA GLN A 422 -39.59 2.76 -17.81
C GLN A 422 -38.66 1.96 -18.73
N THR A 423 -39.19 0.89 -19.31
CA THR A 423 -38.50 0.07 -20.31
C THR A 423 -38.43 0.75 -21.68
N LEU A 424 -37.34 0.48 -22.40
CA LEU A 424 -37.09 0.98 -23.74
C LEU A 424 -36.96 -0.16 -24.74
N ASN A 425 -37.50 0.06 -25.93
CA ASN A 425 -37.23 -0.76 -27.11
C ASN A 425 -36.23 -0.04 -28.01
N ILE A 426 -35.02 -0.62 -28.14
CA ILE A 426 -33.94 -0.06 -28.95
C ILE A 426 -33.59 -0.95 -30.14
N ASN A 427 -33.25 -0.32 -31.27
CA ASN A 427 -32.60 -0.99 -32.40
C ASN A 427 -31.09 -0.78 -32.29
N TYR A 428 -30.37 -1.77 -31.77
CA TYR A 428 -28.94 -1.68 -31.50
C TYR A 428 -28.13 -2.41 -32.56
N LYS A 429 -27.09 -1.76 -33.11
CA LYS A 429 -26.13 -2.42 -34.01
C LYS A 429 -24.86 -2.76 -33.24
N ALA A 430 -24.72 -4.00 -32.77
CA ALA A 430 -23.48 -4.48 -32.17
C ALA A 430 -22.35 -4.50 -33.22
N ILE A 431 -21.09 -4.42 -32.77
CA ILE A 431 -19.91 -4.43 -33.67
C ILE A 431 -19.89 -5.71 -34.51
N SER A 432 -20.19 -6.84 -33.90
CA SER A 432 -20.17 -8.16 -34.52
C SER A 432 -21.40 -8.47 -35.39
N GLU A 433 -22.44 -7.63 -35.33
CA GLU A 433 -23.70 -7.88 -36.04
C GLU A 433 -23.76 -7.06 -37.36
N SER A 434 -23.98 -7.75 -38.47
CA SER A 434 -24.14 -7.10 -39.78
C SER A 434 -25.42 -6.25 -39.86
N LYS A 435 -26.47 -6.66 -39.13
CA LYS A 435 -27.78 -6.00 -39.07
C LYS A 435 -28.10 -5.55 -37.64
N PRO A 436 -28.75 -4.39 -37.44
CA PRO A 436 -29.25 -3.99 -36.12
C PRO A 436 -30.25 -5.03 -35.59
N SER A 437 -30.21 -5.27 -34.28
CA SER A 437 -31.13 -6.17 -33.61
C SER A 437 -31.95 -5.42 -32.57
N GLN A 438 -33.21 -5.84 -32.39
CA GLN A 438 -34.08 -5.24 -31.39
C GLN A 438 -33.69 -5.74 -29.99
N ARG A 439 -33.71 -4.84 -29.01
CA ARG A 439 -33.46 -5.14 -27.61
C ARG A 439 -34.49 -4.40 -26.76
N ARG A 440 -35.15 -5.14 -25.88
CA ARG A 440 -35.90 -4.60 -24.75
C ARG A 440 -34.93 -4.42 -23.59
N ILE A 441 -34.82 -3.21 -23.07
CA ILE A 441 -33.88 -2.86 -22.00
C ILE A 441 -34.56 -2.01 -20.92
N GLN A 442 -34.10 -2.14 -19.68
CA GLN A 442 -34.43 -1.22 -18.59
C GLN A 442 -33.23 -0.32 -18.32
N PRO A 443 -33.31 0.97 -18.68
CA PRO A 443 -32.19 1.89 -18.53
C PRO A 443 -31.95 2.20 -17.05
N LEU A 444 -30.69 2.16 -16.61
CA LEU A 444 -30.30 2.36 -15.21
C LEU A 444 -29.51 3.65 -15.04
N HIS A 445 -28.53 3.89 -15.93
CA HIS A 445 -27.63 5.03 -15.80
C HIS A 445 -27.07 5.46 -17.15
N LEU A 446 -26.86 6.76 -17.33
CA LEU A 446 -26.25 7.34 -18.50
C LEU A 446 -24.89 7.93 -18.14
N GLU A 447 -23.84 7.45 -18.80
CA GLU A 447 -22.45 7.85 -18.57
C GLU A 447 -21.86 8.53 -19.81
N GLN A 448 -21.11 9.62 -19.62
CA GLN A 448 -20.37 10.28 -20.70
C GLN A 448 -18.86 10.07 -20.51
N ARG A 449 -18.19 9.56 -21.55
CA ARG A 449 -16.72 9.42 -21.59
C ARG A 449 -16.18 10.16 -22.82
N GLY A 450 -15.62 11.34 -22.61
CA GLY A 450 -15.26 12.25 -23.70
C GLY A 450 -16.49 12.62 -24.54
N ASN A 451 -16.43 12.35 -25.84
CA ASN A 451 -17.51 12.63 -26.79
C ASN A 451 -18.50 11.47 -26.98
N LEU A 452 -18.37 10.40 -26.20
CA LEU A 452 -19.21 9.21 -26.30
C LEU A 452 -20.17 9.11 -25.11
N TYR A 453 -21.38 8.63 -25.41
CA TYR A 453 -22.40 8.34 -24.40
C TYR A 453 -22.65 6.83 -24.31
N TYR A 454 -22.72 6.35 -23.08
CA TYR A 454 -22.96 4.96 -22.72
C TYR A 454 -24.21 4.87 -21.87
N LEU A 455 -25.09 3.94 -22.22
CA LEU A 455 -26.28 3.59 -21.46
C LEU A 455 -26.06 2.25 -20.77
N HIS A 456 -25.99 2.28 -19.44
CA HIS A 456 -26.04 1.09 -18.61
C HIS A 456 -27.49 0.67 -18.44
N ALA A 457 -27.82 -0.56 -18.80
CA ALA A 457 -29.18 -1.05 -18.77
C ALA A 457 -29.24 -2.56 -18.52
N TYR A 458 -30.30 -3.02 -17.84
CA TYR A 458 -30.63 -4.43 -17.80
C TYR A 458 -31.24 -4.85 -19.14
N CYS A 459 -30.70 -5.86 -19.80
CA CYS A 459 -31.22 -6.34 -21.08
C CYS A 459 -32.00 -7.64 -20.89
N TYR A 460 -33.29 -7.62 -21.23
CA TYR A 460 -34.19 -8.75 -21.04
C TYR A 460 -33.85 -9.94 -21.94
N ARG A 461 -33.25 -9.70 -23.11
CA ARG A 461 -32.84 -10.78 -24.02
C ARG A 461 -31.67 -11.60 -23.47
N SER A 462 -30.74 -10.96 -22.77
CA SER A 462 -29.54 -11.62 -22.23
C SER A 462 -29.62 -11.86 -20.72
N GLU A 463 -30.69 -11.38 -20.07
CA GLU A 463 -30.92 -11.47 -18.62
C GLU A 463 -29.72 -10.96 -17.79
N MET A 464 -29.09 -9.88 -18.24
CA MET A 464 -27.92 -9.31 -17.57
C MET A 464 -27.80 -7.80 -17.80
N ASN A 465 -27.04 -7.14 -16.93
CA ASN A 465 -26.67 -5.73 -17.10
C ASN A 465 -25.62 -5.60 -18.21
N LEU A 466 -25.93 -4.76 -19.20
CA LEU A 466 -25.07 -4.47 -20.35
C LEU A 466 -24.87 -2.97 -20.51
N THR A 467 -23.78 -2.60 -21.17
CA THR A 467 -23.48 -1.22 -21.54
C THR A 467 -23.66 -1.03 -23.04
N PHE A 468 -24.54 -0.11 -23.42
CA PHE A 468 -24.87 0.21 -24.80
C PHE A 468 -24.27 1.56 -25.20
N ARG A 469 -23.47 1.58 -26.26
CA ARG A 469 -23.00 2.81 -26.90
C ARG A 469 -24.14 3.51 -27.67
N LEU A 470 -24.45 4.76 -27.33
CA LEU A 470 -25.62 5.47 -27.89
C LEU A 470 -25.49 5.77 -29.39
N ASP A 471 -24.28 6.00 -29.90
CA ASP A 471 -24.01 6.22 -31.33
C ASP A 471 -24.37 5.01 -32.21
N ARG A 472 -24.55 3.83 -31.59
CA ARG A 472 -24.95 2.58 -32.25
C ARG A 472 -26.44 2.27 -32.12
N ILE A 473 -27.20 3.10 -31.41
CA ILE A 473 -28.66 2.98 -31.33
C ILE A 473 -29.26 3.69 -32.54
N LYS A 474 -29.90 2.93 -33.43
CA LYS A 474 -30.53 3.46 -34.66
C LYS A 474 -31.95 3.97 -34.42
N LYS A 475 -32.64 3.45 -33.41
CA LYS A 475 -33.98 3.87 -33.00
C LYS A 475 -34.18 3.59 -31.52
N VAL A 476 -34.84 4.51 -30.82
CA VAL A 476 -35.31 4.34 -29.43
C VAL A 476 -36.80 4.65 -29.39
N ASN A 477 -37.59 3.79 -28.75
CA ASN A 477 -38.99 4.07 -28.45
C ASN A 477 -39.28 3.66 -27.01
N LEU A 478 -40.20 4.37 -26.37
CA LEU A 478 -40.82 3.89 -25.13
C LEU A 478 -41.60 2.61 -25.45
N GLU A 479 -41.54 1.64 -24.55
CA GLU A 479 -42.48 0.53 -24.58
C GLU A 479 -43.85 1.07 -24.17
N THR A 480 -44.75 1.15 -25.15
CA THR A 480 -46.16 1.54 -24.95
C THR A 480 -46.95 0.41 -24.31
#